data_AF-A0A4V5NIB2-F1
#
_entry.id   AF-A0A4V5NIB2-F1
#
_cell.length_a   1.000
_cell.length_b   1.000
_cell.length_c   1.000
_cell.angle_alpha   90.00
_cell.angle_beta   90.00
_cell.angle_gamma   90.00
#
_symmetry.space_group_name_H-M   'P 1'
#
loop_
_entity.id
_entity.type
_entity.pdbx_description
1 polymer ?
#
loop_
_entity_poly.entity_id
_entity_poly.type
_entity_poly.pdbx_seq_one_letter_code
_entity_poly.pdbx_strand_id
1 'polypeptide(L)'
;MQNPAVALSVSTSTKRRSSSTHHSERQQRLEQNGIYMKTSALLQRASKQLCNDLLAGDRSPDQHPWYPVERTNEVLERLHVLNEARLQRDVTPWLVPSAEHLYFSGCAELGYIGEEIQAEWKRCEPMGGSRPKPDFVVGLQRSAFEDEELCKLENYATPQRPFLFTPNLSFPFLVCEAKTGQIGIDQADSQNIHSASIAVRAVLRLYSAAYGRDHEKTQGLLGRILVFSVSHNNRLVNLYGHYAVASNSKDGKDGTTEGLEYFRYDIAMFSLTMYDGRDRYKAYNFIRNVYDDFALEHLRRIQDAVAGTVLCDDDSGFKTPGEPASVSLRQENRKIREQMDKLLLQLQEQRKESREQLQRQEQESKGQMDKLLIQVEEQRKDSEQQRKESKEQLDRILAMVTGSKRIDS
;
A
#
# COMPACT_ATOMS: atom_id res chain seq x y z
N MET A 1 23.51 22.82 -68.61
CA MET A 1 22.13 22.52 -68.16
C MET A 1 22.22 21.50 -67.03
N GLN A 2 21.59 21.83 -65.89
CA GLN A 2 21.19 20.97 -64.76
C GLN A 2 22.27 20.25 -63.92
N ASN A 3 22.60 20.89 -62.79
CA ASN A 3 23.01 20.23 -61.54
C ASN A 3 21.76 19.66 -60.83
N PRO A 4 21.76 18.41 -60.33
CA PRO A 4 20.72 17.95 -59.42
C PRO A 4 21.07 18.33 -57.98
N ALA A 5 20.09 18.87 -57.27
CA ALA A 5 20.16 19.24 -55.87
C ALA A 5 20.27 18.00 -54.97
N VAL A 6 21.25 17.98 -54.07
CA VAL A 6 21.33 17.04 -52.95
C VAL A 6 20.45 17.57 -51.83
N ALA A 7 19.30 16.92 -51.61
CA ALA A 7 18.46 17.17 -50.45
C ALA A 7 19.11 16.54 -49.21
N LEU A 8 19.66 17.39 -48.33
CA LEU A 8 20.09 17.01 -46.99
C LEU A 8 18.84 16.74 -46.13
N SER A 9 18.55 15.46 -45.89
CA SER A 9 17.60 15.01 -44.89
C SER A 9 18.21 15.25 -43.49
N VAL A 10 17.76 16.31 -42.82
CA VAL A 10 18.06 16.55 -41.40
C VAL A 10 17.31 15.49 -40.59
N SER A 11 18.00 14.40 -40.24
CA SER A 11 17.53 13.48 -39.22
C SER A 11 17.68 14.17 -37.85
N THR A 12 16.56 14.60 -37.29
CA THR A 12 16.47 15.03 -35.89
C THR A 12 16.65 13.80 -35.00
N SER A 13 17.92 13.41 -34.76
CA SER A 13 18.24 12.41 -33.74
C SER A 13 17.94 13.00 -32.37
N THR A 14 16.80 12.64 -31.79
CA THR A 14 16.53 12.85 -30.38
C THR A 14 17.53 11.99 -29.61
N LYS A 15 18.65 12.60 -29.18
CA LYS A 15 19.65 11.97 -28.31
C LYS A 15 18.95 11.44 -27.07
N ARG A 16 18.66 10.13 -27.04
CA ARG A 16 18.21 9.43 -25.83
C ARG A 16 19.32 9.61 -24.78
N ARG A 17 19.03 10.41 -23.75
CA ARG A 17 19.90 10.51 -22.57
C ARG A 17 20.00 9.12 -21.93
N SER A 18 21.21 8.69 -21.58
CA SER A 18 21.45 7.39 -20.96
C SER A 18 20.87 7.35 -19.53
N SER A 19 20.49 6.15 -19.07
CA SER A 19 19.95 5.91 -17.71
C SER A 19 20.88 6.38 -16.59
N SER A 20 22.21 6.29 -16.80
CA SER A 20 23.24 6.78 -15.87
C SER A 20 23.15 8.28 -15.62
N THR A 21 22.87 9.07 -16.67
CA THR A 21 22.74 10.53 -16.58
C THR A 21 21.49 10.92 -15.80
N HIS A 22 20.39 10.20 -16.01
CA HIS A 22 19.13 10.43 -15.27
C HIS A 22 19.24 10.08 -13.78
N HIS A 23 19.99 9.05 -13.42
CA HIS A 23 20.25 8.71 -12.02
C HIS A 23 21.04 9.83 -11.32
N SER A 24 22.13 10.30 -11.95
CA SER A 24 22.95 11.39 -11.42
C SER A 24 22.14 12.70 -11.24
N GLU A 25 21.33 13.07 -12.23
CA GLU A 25 20.45 14.25 -12.14
C GLU A 25 19.37 14.11 -11.04
N ARG A 26 18.85 12.90 -10.79
CA ARG A 26 17.90 12.66 -9.71
C ARG A 26 18.55 12.82 -8.35
N GLN A 27 19.71 12.19 -8.15
CA GLN A 27 20.42 12.26 -6.87
C GLN A 27 20.86 13.69 -6.56
N GLN A 28 21.38 14.42 -7.55
CA GLN A 28 21.74 15.82 -7.37
C GLN A 28 20.54 16.69 -6.95
N ARG A 29 19.34 16.44 -7.50
CA ARG A 29 18.11 17.15 -7.07
C ARG A 29 17.70 16.83 -5.64
N LEU A 30 17.86 15.57 -5.20
CA LEU A 30 17.62 15.20 -3.80
C LEU A 30 18.59 15.93 -2.87
N GLU A 31 19.88 15.93 -3.20
CA GLU A 31 20.92 16.58 -2.39
C GLU A 31 20.72 18.11 -2.33
N GLN A 32 20.29 18.75 -3.43
CA GLN A 32 19.91 20.16 -3.44
C GLN A 32 18.71 20.49 -2.52
N ASN A 33 17.91 19.48 -2.16
CA ASN A 33 16.79 19.60 -1.22
C ASN A 33 17.13 19.01 0.17
N GLY A 34 18.42 18.81 0.45
CA GLY A 34 18.91 18.31 1.74
C GLY A 34 18.63 16.82 1.98
N ILE A 35 18.31 16.04 0.96
CA ILE A 35 18.03 14.60 1.07
C ILE A 35 19.26 13.81 0.61
N TYR A 36 19.83 13.00 1.50
CA TYR A 36 21.06 12.26 1.26
C TYR A 36 20.88 10.75 1.42
N MET A 37 21.27 9.99 0.39
CA MET A 37 21.20 8.52 0.36
C MET A 37 22.36 7.85 1.13
N LYS A 38 22.68 8.38 2.32
CA LYS A 38 23.74 7.90 3.21
C LYS A 38 23.32 8.04 4.66
N THR A 39 24.10 7.45 5.56
CA THR A 39 23.95 7.63 7.01
C THR A 39 24.79 8.82 7.50
N SER A 40 24.21 9.64 8.36
CA SER A 40 24.89 10.69 9.10
C SER A 40 25.49 10.15 10.41
N ALA A 41 26.61 10.72 10.84
CA ALA A 41 27.22 10.43 12.14
C ALA A 41 26.33 10.85 13.33
N LEU A 42 25.34 11.71 13.08
CA LEU A 42 24.38 12.21 14.08
C LEU A 42 23.19 11.26 14.31
N LEU A 43 23.15 10.09 13.67
CA LEU A 43 22.17 9.06 13.96
C LEU A 43 22.25 8.63 15.44
N GLN A 44 21.13 8.72 16.15
CA GLN A 44 21.06 8.36 17.56
C GLN A 44 21.31 6.85 17.77
N ARG A 45 22.08 6.51 18.82
CA ARG A 45 22.32 5.09 19.17
C ARG A 45 21.04 4.34 19.48
N ALA A 46 20.07 4.98 20.13
CA ALA A 46 18.77 4.38 20.44
C ALA A 46 18.02 3.96 19.17
N SER A 47 18.18 4.68 18.06
CA SER A 47 17.57 4.30 16.77
C SER A 47 18.23 3.07 16.16
N LYS A 48 19.55 2.93 16.28
CA LYS A 48 20.25 1.70 15.87
C LYS A 48 19.81 0.51 16.70
N GLN A 49 19.67 0.69 18.01
CA GLN A 49 19.19 -0.35 18.91
C GLN A 49 17.77 -0.77 18.55
N LEU A 50 16.85 0.19 18.36
CA LEU A 50 15.48 -0.07 17.89
C LEU A 50 15.48 -0.91 16.60
N CYS A 51 16.28 -0.55 15.60
CA CYS A 51 16.35 -1.34 14.37
C CYS A 51 16.84 -2.78 14.60
N ASN A 52 17.82 -2.98 15.49
CA ASN A 52 18.31 -4.31 15.85
C ASN A 52 17.23 -5.12 16.58
N ASP A 53 16.50 -4.50 17.49
CA ASP A 53 15.43 -5.15 18.26
C ASP A 53 14.28 -5.57 17.33
N LEU A 54 13.86 -4.68 16.43
CA LEU A 54 12.86 -4.96 15.40
C LEU A 54 13.29 -6.08 14.43
N LEU A 55 14.59 -6.21 14.15
CA LEU A 55 15.13 -7.31 13.32
C LEU A 55 15.25 -8.64 14.05
N ALA A 56 15.45 -8.62 15.38
CA ALA A 56 15.70 -9.81 16.18
C ALA A 56 14.42 -10.60 16.52
N GLY A 57 13.26 -9.94 16.51
CA GLY A 57 11.99 -10.59 16.80
C GLY A 57 11.63 -11.66 15.77
N ASP A 58 11.31 -12.86 16.25
CA ASP A 58 10.82 -13.95 15.40
C ASP A 58 9.30 -14.05 15.52
N ARG A 59 8.62 -13.60 14.47
CA ARG A 59 7.18 -13.79 14.30
C ARG A 59 7.03 -14.87 13.25
N SER A 60 6.44 -16.01 13.58
CA SER A 60 5.97 -16.89 12.51
C SER A 60 4.94 -16.11 11.70
N PRO A 61 5.03 -16.04 10.36
CA PRO A 61 3.89 -15.64 9.56
C PRO A 61 2.72 -16.48 10.03
N ASP A 62 1.75 -15.84 10.68
CA ASP A 62 0.48 -16.49 10.98
C ASP A 62 -0.18 -16.86 9.64
N GLN A 63 -1.28 -17.60 9.69
CA GLN A 63 -1.91 -18.25 8.52
C GLN A 63 -2.31 -17.29 7.40
N HIS A 64 -1.93 -16.01 7.41
CA HIS A 64 -2.28 -15.04 6.41
C HIS A 64 -1.10 -14.14 5.97
N PRO A 65 -0.92 -13.98 4.65
CA PRO A 65 -1.70 -14.61 3.60
C PRO A 65 -1.27 -16.06 3.38
N TRP A 66 -2.19 -16.89 2.87
CA TRP A 66 -2.00 -18.33 2.66
C TRP A 66 -0.98 -18.54 1.54
N TYR A 67 0.30 -18.56 1.88
CA TYR A 67 1.36 -18.77 0.93
C TYR A 67 1.98 -20.14 1.15
N PRO A 68 1.99 -21.01 0.12
CA PRO A 68 2.71 -22.27 0.19
C PRO A 68 4.20 -21.98 0.23
N VAL A 69 4.75 -21.93 1.43
CA VAL A 69 6.17 -21.69 1.74
C VAL A 69 7.07 -22.63 0.93
N GLU A 70 6.63 -23.86 0.77
CA GLU A 70 7.29 -24.90 0.00
C GLU A 70 7.38 -24.59 -1.51
N ARG A 71 6.53 -23.70 -2.03
CA ARG A 71 6.51 -23.29 -3.45
C ARG A 71 7.06 -21.89 -3.69
N THR A 72 7.65 -21.24 -2.70
CA THR A 72 8.21 -19.88 -2.86
C THR A 72 9.17 -19.78 -4.05
N ASN A 73 10.05 -20.77 -4.25
CA ASN A 73 10.97 -20.76 -5.39
C ASN A 73 10.23 -20.79 -6.74
N GLU A 74 9.23 -21.66 -6.89
CA GLU A 74 8.42 -21.76 -8.11
C GLU A 74 7.71 -20.42 -8.43
N VAL A 75 7.21 -19.75 -7.40
CA VAL A 75 6.57 -18.43 -7.54
C VAL A 75 7.60 -17.39 -7.98
N LEU A 76 8.76 -17.29 -7.31
CA LEU A 76 9.80 -16.30 -7.65
C LEU A 76 10.36 -16.52 -9.06
N GLU A 77 10.55 -17.77 -9.49
CA GLU A 77 10.94 -18.11 -10.86
C GLU A 77 9.89 -17.65 -11.88
N ARG A 78 8.60 -17.94 -11.61
CA ARG A 78 7.51 -17.50 -12.48
C ARG A 78 7.40 -15.99 -12.57
N LEU A 79 7.71 -15.28 -11.49
CA LEU A 79 7.65 -13.83 -11.40
C LEU A 79 8.84 -13.12 -12.03
N HIS A 80 9.98 -13.79 -12.21
CA HIS A 80 11.20 -13.17 -12.75
C HIS A 80 10.99 -12.53 -14.14
N VAL A 81 10.05 -13.06 -14.92
CA VAL A 81 9.70 -12.58 -16.27
C VAL A 81 8.49 -11.64 -16.31
N LEU A 82 7.90 -11.31 -15.16
CA LEU A 82 6.64 -10.56 -15.06
C LEU A 82 6.86 -9.08 -14.70
N ASN A 83 5.77 -8.31 -14.77
CA ASN A 83 5.80 -6.86 -14.53
C ASN A 83 5.75 -6.48 -13.04
N GLU A 84 5.97 -5.19 -12.74
CA GLU A 84 5.98 -4.65 -11.37
C GLU A 84 4.66 -4.91 -10.62
N ALA A 85 3.50 -4.84 -11.30
CA ALA A 85 2.22 -5.11 -10.66
C ALA A 85 2.10 -6.56 -10.15
N ARG A 86 2.70 -7.53 -10.86
CA ARG A 86 2.76 -8.93 -10.40
C ARG A 86 3.69 -9.09 -9.21
N LEU A 87 4.84 -8.41 -9.22
CA LEU A 87 5.73 -8.37 -8.06
C LEU A 87 5.03 -7.78 -6.83
N GLN A 88 4.29 -6.68 -7.01
CA GLN A 88 3.55 -6.02 -5.94
C GLN A 88 2.46 -6.92 -5.36
N ARG A 89 1.70 -7.62 -6.20
CA ARG A 89 0.62 -8.48 -5.73
C ARG A 89 1.13 -9.77 -5.09
N ASP A 90 2.15 -10.39 -5.69
CA ASP A 90 2.53 -11.77 -5.37
C ASP A 90 3.73 -11.87 -4.40
N VAL A 91 4.56 -10.82 -4.27
CA VAL A 91 5.75 -10.83 -3.38
C VAL A 91 5.68 -9.78 -2.28
N THR A 92 5.18 -8.56 -2.55
CA THR A 92 5.12 -7.51 -1.50
C THR A 92 4.46 -8.01 -0.22
N PRO A 93 3.31 -8.75 -0.24
CA PRO A 93 2.70 -9.22 1.00
C PRO A 93 3.54 -10.24 1.79
N TRP A 94 4.56 -10.86 1.17
CA TRP A 94 5.52 -11.75 1.85
C TRP A 94 6.57 -10.98 2.64
N LEU A 95 6.73 -9.70 2.33
CA LEU A 95 7.77 -8.84 2.89
C LEU A 95 7.16 -7.77 3.78
N VAL A 96 6.01 -7.24 3.34
CA VAL A 96 5.28 -6.15 3.94
C VAL A 96 3.84 -6.60 4.09
N PRO A 97 3.49 -7.26 5.21
CA PRO A 97 2.13 -7.71 5.45
C PRO A 97 1.16 -6.53 5.50
N SER A 98 -0.04 -6.75 4.98
CA SER A 98 -1.13 -5.77 5.03
C SER A 98 -1.61 -5.62 6.47
N ALA A 99 -1.52 -4.41 7.02
CA ALA A 99 -1.99 -4.09 8.36
C ALA A 99 -3.51 -4.26 8.46
N GLU A 100 -4.25 -3.90 7.40
CA GLU A 100 -5.70 -4.08 7.35
C GLU A 100 -6.09 -5.55 7.24
N HIS A 101 -5.38 -6.35 6.44
CA HIS A 101 -5.63 -7.79 6.38
C HIS A 101 -5.39 -8.45 7.74
N LEU A 102 -4.33 -8.06 8.45
CA LEU A 102 -4.06 -8.53 9.80
C LEU A 102 -5.17 -8.13 10.78
N TYR A 103 -5.66 -6.89 10.71
CA TYR A 103 -6.80 -6.42 11.50
C TYR A 103 -8.05 -7.28 11.25
N PHE A 104 -8.43 -7.51 9.99
CA PHE A 104 -9.57 -8.35 9.65
C PHE A 104 -9.36 -9.84 9.97
N SER A 105 -8.11 -10.27 10.14
CA SER A 105 -7.75 -11.65 10.50
C SER A 105 -7.63 -11.89 12.01
N GLY A 106 -7.89 -10.87 12.84
CA GLY A 106 -7.99 -11.02 14.30
C GLY A 106 -7.05 -10.11 15.11
N CYS A 107 -6.13 -9.38 14.47
CA CYS A 107 -5.25 -8.41 15.15
C CYS A 107 -5.98 -7.06 15.35
N ALA A 108 -7.04 -7.05 16.16
CA ALA A 108 -7.90 -5.89 16.37
C ALA A 108 -7.13 -4.65 16.89
N GLU A 109 -6.01 -4.87 17.59
CA GLU A 109 -5.09 -3.84 18.07
C GLU A 109 -4.49 -2.98 16.96
N LEU A 110 -4.45 -3.46 15.72
CA LEU A 110 -3.92 -2.71 14.57
C LEU A 110 -4.95 -1.78 13.91
N GLY A 111 -6.16 -1.65 14.47
CA GLY A 111 -7.25 -0.89 13.84
C GLY A 111 -6.99 0.61 13.65
N TYR A 112 -5.98 1.17 14.32
CA TYR A 112 -5.54 2.57 14.13
C TYR A 112 -4.54 2.74 12.97
N ILE A 113 -4.07 1.63 12.39
CA ILE A 113 -3.13 1.60 11.27
C ILE A 113 -3.91 1.46 9.96
N GLY A 114 -3.60 2.31 8.99
CA GLY A 114 -4.16 2.25 7.64
C GLY A 114 -3.08 1.99 6.61
N GLU A 115 -3.49 1.51 5.44
CA GLU A 115 -2.60 1.33 4.30
C GLU A 115 -3.23 1.86 3.02
N GLU A 116 -2.38 2.23 2.06
CA GLU A 116 -2.80 2.65 0.74
C GLU A 116 -1.85 2.07 -0.31
N ILE A 117 -2.38 1.74 -1.48
CA ILE A 117 -1.63 1.13 -2.59
C ILE A 117 -1.66 2.09 -3.78
N GLN A 118 -0.47 2.48 -4.28
CA GLN A 118 -0.34 3.38 -5.42
C GLN A 118 -1.15 4.68 -5.28
N ALA A 119 -1.27 5.22 -4.07
CA ALA A 119 -1.98 6.47 -3.80
C ALA A 119 -1.05 7.68 -3.87
N GLU A 120 -1.41 8.67 -4.68
CA GLU A 120 -0.62 9.91 -4.80
C GLU A 120 -0.83 10.81 -3.57
N TRP A 121 0.27 11.34 -3.02
CA TRP A 121 0.23 12.25 -1.88
C TRP A 121 -0.14 13.68 -2.32
N LYS A 122 -1.45 13.89 -2.52
CA LYS A 122 -2.00 15.15 -3.06
C LYS A 122 -1.96 16.32 -2.08
N ARG A 123 -1.81 16.05 -0.79
CA ARG A 123 -1.88 17.06 0.29
C ARG A 123 -0.52 17.53 0.82
N CYS A 124 0.59 17.05 0.26
CA CYS A 124 1.94 17.49 0.64
C CYS A 124 2.66 18.24 -0.48
N GLU A 125 3.56 19.16 -0.13
CA GLU A 125 4.52 19.75 -1.06
C GLU A 125 5.69 18.78 -1.31
N PRO A 126 6.05 18.49 -2.57
CA PRO A 126 7.19 17.61 -2.86
C PRO A 126 8.54 18.30 -2.59
N MET A 127 9.56 17.51 -2.27
CA MET A 127 10.94 17.99 -2.03
C MET A 127 11.88 17.61 -3.17
N GLY A 128 12.08 18.49 -4.16
CA GLY A 128 13.01 18.22 -5.27
C GLY A 128 12.59 17.11 -6.25
N GLY A 129 11.36 16.60 -6.14
CA GLY A 129 10.82 15.49 -6.93
C GLY A 129 9.36 15.70 -7.33
N SER A 130 8.76 14.71 -8.00
CA SER A 130 7.30 14.67 -8.21
C SER A 130 6.58 14.38 -6.89
N ARG A 131 5.25 14.55 -6.86
CA ARG A 131 4.47 14.07 -5.72
C ARG A 131 4.72 12.58 -5.51
N PRO A 132 4.99 12.13 -4.28
CA PRO A 132 5.10 10.71 -3.98
C PRO A 132 3.85 9.95 -4.38
N LYS A 133 4.05 8.74 -4.88
CA LYS A 133 3.00 7.75 -5.14
C LYS A 133 3.59 6.36 -4.84
N PRO A 134 3.83 6.03 -3.55
CA PRO A 134 4.44 4.77 -3.17
C PRO A 134 3.62 3.58 -3.67
N ASP A 135 4.29 2.48 -4.01
CA ASP A 135 3.61 1.25 -4.40
C ASP A 135 2.75 0.70 -3.26
N PHE A 136 3.26 0.80 -2.03
CA PHE A 136 2.53 0.50 -0.79
C PHE A 136 2.99 1.46 0.31
N VAL A 137 2.06 1.94 1.14
CA VAL A 137 2.36 2.83 2.27
C VAL A 137 1.49 2.48 3.46
N VAL A 138 2.04 2.62 4.66
CA VAL A 138 1.34 2.45 5.93
C VAL A 138 1.53 3.70 6.78
N GLY A 139 0.45 4.08 7.45
CA GLY A 139 0.36 5.26 8.30
C GLY A 139 -0.74 5.10 9.33
N LEU A 140 -1.03 6.19 10.03
CA LEU A 140 -2.13 6.26 10.99
C LEU A 140 -3.43 6.54 10.24
N GLN A 141 -4.49 5.80 10.56
CA GLN A 141 -5.81 6.12 10.06
C GLN A 141 -6.26 7.49 10.59
N ARG A 142 -7.07 8.20 9.81
CA ARG A 142 -7.73 9.42 10.30
C ARG A 142 -8.54 9.17 11.58
N SER A 143 -9.16 7.99 11.71
CA SER A 143 -9.91 7.52 12.88
C SER A 143 -9.05 7.22 14.11
N ALA A 144 -7.71 7.25 13.99
CA ALA A 144 -6.80 7.11 15.13
C ALA A 144 -6.73 8.37 16.02
N PHE A 145 -7.36 9.46 15.58
CA PHE A 145 -7.36 10.75 16.26
C PHE A 145 -8.78 11.12 16.68
N GLU A 146 -8.90 11.68 17.88
CA GLU A 146 -10.16 12.24 18.37
C GLU A 146 -10.56 13.49 17.57
N ASP A 147 -11.85 13.86 17.58
CA ASP A 147 -12.35 15.00 16.81
C ASP A 147 -11.63 16.32 17.15
N GLU A 148 -11.26 16.50 18.43
CA GLU A 148 -10.51 17.64 18.92
C GLU A 148 -9.07 17.66 18.38
N GLU A 149 -8.41 16.49 18.32
CA GLU A 149 -7.08 16.33 17.74
C GLU A 149 -7.11 16.60 16.23
N LEU A 150 -8.13 16.09 15.54
CA LEU A 150 -8.35 16.34 14.11
C LEU A 150 -8.59 17.82 13.84
N CYS A 151 -9.38 18.51 14.65
CA CYS A 151 -9.61 19.95 14.49
C CYS A 151 -8.29 20.74 14.57
N LYS A 152 -7.44 20.43 15.56
CA LYS A 152 -6.12 21.04 15.69
C LYS A 152 -5.22 20.75 14.49
N LEU A 153 -5.19 19.49 14.04
CA LEU A 153 -4.42 19.07 12.87
C LEU A 153 -4.91 19.75 11.58
N GLU A 154 -6.21 19.91 11.40
CA GLU A 154 -6.80 20.60 10.25
C GLU A 154 -6.45 22.10 10.23
N ASN A 155 -6.50 22.76 11.39
CA ASN A 155 -6.10 24.17 11.51
C ASN A 155 -4.58 24.36 11.29
N TYR A 156 -3.79 23.35 11.65
CA TYR A 156 -2.35 23.32 11.42
C TYR A 156 -1.96 23.09 9.95
N ALA A 157 -2.80 22.35 9.20
CA ALA A 157 -2.47 21.79 7.90
C ALA A 157 -2.16 22.84 6.83
N THR A 158 -1.01 22.69 6.19
CA THR A 158 -0.67 23.35 4.91
C THR A 158 0.05 22.34 4.02
N PRO A 159 0.21 22.57 2.70
CA PRO A 159 1.00 21.66 1.85
C PRO A 159 2.42 21.44 2.40
N GLN A 160 3.00 22.49 2.99
CA GLN A 160 4.28 22.47 3.69
C GLN A 160 4.21 21.68 5.01
N ARG A 161 3.07 21.71 5.70
CA ARG A 161 2.85 21.04 7.00
C ARG A 161 1.78 19.96 6.85
N PRO A 162 2.04 18.91 6.05
CA PRO A 162 1.05 17.88 5.81
C PRO A 162 0.90 17.05 7.09
N PHE A 163 -0.34 16.76 7.47
CA PHE A 163 -0.64 15.71 8.43
C PHE A 163 -1.39 14.55 7.76
N LEU A 164 -2.25 14.87 6.80
CA LEU A 164 -2.89 13.92 5.87
C LEU A 164 -2.13 13.90 4.54
N PHE A 165 -1.84 12.70 4.07
CA PHE A 165 -1.15 12.46 2.80
C PHE A 165 -2.11 11.94 1.73
N THR A 166 -3.05 11.08 2.13
CA THR A 166 -4.25 10.70 1.38
C THR A 166 -5.51 11.12 2.16
N PRO A 167 -6.74 10.92 1.68
CA PRO A 167 -7.95 11.23 2.44
C PRO A 167 -8.05 10.49 3.79
N ASN A 168 -7.49 9.28 3.88
CA ASN A 168 -7.63 8.40 5.05
C ASN A 168 -6.33 8.14 5.80
N LEU A 169 -5.17 8.54 5.25
CA LEU A 169 -3.86 8.21 5.79
C LEU A 169 -3.11 9.45 6.29
N SER A 170 -2.81 9.45 7.59
CA SER A 170 -2.05 10.46 8.31
C SER A 170 -0.68 9.95 8.71
N PHE A 171 0.32 10.84 8.74
CA PHE A 171 1.69 10.55 9.18
C PHE A 171 2.23 9.14 8.80
N PRO A 172 2.48 8.89 7.50
CA PRO A 172 3.06 7.64 7.05
C PRO A 172 4.35 7.31 7.80
N PHE A 173 4.47 6.06 8.24
CA PHE A 173 5.66 5.59 8.95
C PHE A 173 6.33 4.39 8.28
N LEU A 174 5.74 3.87 7.19
CA LEU A 174 6.34 2.84 6.37
C LEU A 174 5.99 3.07 4.89
N VAL A 175 6.99 3.04 4.02
CA VAL A 175 6.82 3.14 2.56
C VAL A 175 7.50 1.96 1.86
N CYS A 176 6.92 1.47 0.78
CA CYS A 176 7.46 0.36 0.02
C CYS A 176 7.39 0.63 -1.48
N GLU A 177 8.48 0.30 -2.17
CA GLU A 177 8.64 0.41 -3.62
C GLU A 177 9.15 -0.93 -4.16
N ALA A 178 8.44 -1.46 -5.15
CA ALA A 178 8.75 -2.73 -5.79
C ALA A 178 9.14 -2.46 -7.24
N LYS A 179 10.31 -2.92 -7.67
CA LYS A 179 10.81 -2.68 -9.04
C LYS A 179 11.35 -3.96 -9.66
N THR A 180 11.32 -4.06 -10.98
CA THR A 180 11.91 -5.19 -11.70
C THR A 180 13.39 -4.93 -12.03
N GLY A 181 14.22 -5.98 -11.95
CA GLY A 181 15.64 -5.92 -12.27
C GLY A 181 16.52 -5.17 -11.24
N GLN A 182 17.83 -5.14 -11.49
CA GLN A 182 18.80 -4.54 -10.56
C GLN A 182 18.79 -3.01 -10.60
N ILE A 183 18.73 -2.39 -11.79
CA ILE A 183 18.59 -0.92 -11.93
C ILE A 183 17.30 -0.42 -11.26
N GLY A 184 16.27 -1.27 -11.19
CA GLY A 184 15.04 -0.98 -10.50
C GLY A 184 15.21 -0.75 -9.00
N ILE A 185 16.13 -1.45 -8.32
CA ILE A 185 16.26 -1.33 -6.86
C ILE A 185 16.80 0.04 -6.43
N ASP A 186 17.78 0.59 -7.16
CA ASP A 186 18.31 1.94 -6.88
C ASP A 186 17.23 3.02 -7.11
N GLN A 187 16.33 2.77 -8.07
CA GLN A 187 15.17 3.63 -8.29
C GLN A 187 14.17 3.54 -7.14
N ALA A 188 13.87 2.33 -6.64
CA ALA A 188 13.02 2.11 -5.48
C ALA A 188 13.58 2.84 -4.25
N ASP A 189 14.88 2.70 -3.99
CA ASP A 189 15.59 3.39 -2.91
C ASP A 189 15.46 4.91 -2.99
N SER A 190 15.65 5.47 -4.18
CA SER A 190 15.52 6.91 -4.42
C SER A 190 14.10 7.42 -4.20
N GLN A 191 13.08 6.63 -4.57
CA GLN A 191 11.67 6.97 -4.35
C GLN A 191 11.27 6.84 -2.88
N ASN A 192 11.77 5.80 -2.21
CA ASN A 192 11.54 5.56 -0.79
C ASN A 192 12.13 6.67 0.08
N ILE A 193 13.40 7.04 -0.11
CA ILE A 193 14.00 8.12 0.71
C ILE A 193 13.30 9.46 0.47
N HIS A 194 12.85 9.74 -0.75
CA HIS A 194 12.11 10.95 -1.07
C HIS A 194 10.77 11.02 -0.31
N SER A 195 9.99 9.94 -0.38
CA SER A 195 8.71 9.82 0.31
C SER A 195 8.89 9.86 1.83
N ALA A 196 9.86 9.09 2.35
CA ALA A 196 10.16 9.04 3.77
C ALA A 196 10.65 10.38 4.32
N SER A 197 11.44 11.15 3.57
CA SER A 197 11.88 12.49 3.98
C SER A 197 10.71 13.46 4.20
N ILE A 198 9.69 13.40 3.32
CA ILE A 198 8.48 14.23 3.47
C ILE A 198 7.68 13.79 4.71
N ALA A 199 7.59 12.49 4.98
CA ALA A 199 6.92 11.96 6.17
C ALA A 199 7.67 12.32 7.48
N VAL A 200 9.00 12.19 7.51
CA VAL A 200 9.85 12.65 8.62
C VAL A 200 9.67 14.14 8.88
N ARG A 201 9.65 14.95 7.80
CA ARG A 201 9.43 16.40 7.88
C ARG A 201 8.09 16.74 8.50
N ALA A 202 7.03 16.01 8.17
CA ALA A 202 5.70 16.23 8.74
C ALA A 202 5.70 16.12 10.27
N VAL A 203 6.34 15.08 10.82
CA VAL A 203 6.42 14.88 12.27
C VAL A 203 7.25 15.98 12.94
N LEU A 204 8.41 16.32 12.37
CA LEU A 204 9.27 17.39 12.92
C LEU A 204 8.61 18.77 12.88
N ARG A 205 7.84 19.06 11.83
CA ARG A 205 7.09 20.31 11.72
C ARG A 205 5.94 20.38 12.72
N LEU A 206 5.28 19.25 13.01
CA LEU A 206 4.24 19.20 14.04
C LEU A 206 4.86 19.50 15.41
N TYR A 207 5.97 18.84 15.74
CA TYR A 207 6.73 19.09 16.97
C TYR A 207 7.22 20.53 17.09
N SER A 208 7.79 21.07 16.03
CA SER A 208 8.27 22.46 15.99
C SER A 208 7.13 23.46 16.20
N ALA A 209 5.91 23.16 15.73
CA ALA A 209 4.75 24.00 15.94
C ALA A 209 4.13 23.85 17.34
N ALA A 210 4.18 22.66 17.92
CA ALA A 210 3.67 22.40 19.27
C ALA A 210 4.58 22.97 20.36
N TYR A 211 5.90 22.83 20.19
CA TYR A 211 6.86 23.08 21.26
C TYR A 211 7.91 24.15 20.94
N GLY A 212 8.07 24.52 19.67
CA GLY A 212 9.20 25.32 19.19
C GLY A 212 10.37 24.46 18.73
N ARG A 213 11.23 25.02 17.88
CA ARG A 213 12.36 24.29 17.27
C ARG A 213 13.43 23.89 18.29
N ASP A 214 13.77 24.80 19.20
CA ASP A 214 14.86 24.62 20.17
C ASP A 214 14.44 23.86 21.43
N HIS A 215 13.16 23.46 21.51
CA HIS A 215 12.63 22.72 22.65
C HIS A 215 13.18 21.29 22.70
N GLU A 216 13.44 20.77 23.90
CA GLU A 216 14.04 19.44 24.14
C GLU A 216 13.28 18.33 23.40
N LYS A 217 11.94 18.34 23.44
CA LYS A 217 11.10 17.37 22.72
C LYS A 217 11.35 17.38 21.21
N THR A 218 11.50 18.56 20.59
CA THR A 218 11.74 18.71 19.15
C THR A 218 13.17 18.30 18.80
N GLN A 219 14.15 18.75 19.59
CA GLN A 219 15.56 18.38 19.42
C GLN A 219 15.79 16.87 19.61
N GLY A 220 15.05 16.24 20.52
CA GLY A 220 15.11 14.80 20.77
C GLY A 220 14.67 13.93 19.57
N LEU A 221 13.96 14.50 18.59
CA LEU A 221 13.62 13.80 17.34
C LEU A 221 14.74 13.86 16.30
N LEU A 222 15.68 14.80 16.40
CA LEU A 222 16.79 14.89 15.46
C LEU A 222 17.73 13.70 15.62
N GLY A 223 18.05 13.04 14.51
CA GLY A 223 18.81 11.79 14.50
C GLY A 223 17.99 10.58 14.93
N ARG A 224 16.69 10.70 15.22
CA ARG A 224 15.81 9.57 15.56
C ARG A 224 15.13 9.03 14.30
N ILE A 225 15.12 7.72 14.11
CA ILE A 225 14.37 7.08 13.01
C ILE A 225 12.87 7.22 13.28
N LEU A 226 12.16 7.82 12.31
CA LEU A 226 10.72 8.09 12.39
C LEU A 226 9.92 7.39 11.31
N VAL A 227 10.56 6.94 10.23
CA VAL A 227 9.92 6.29 9.09
C VAL A 227 10.81 5.14 8.63
N PHE A 228 10.21 4.02 8.23
CA PHE A 228 10.89 2.88 7.64
C PHE A 228 10.58 2.77 6.15
N SER A 229 11.44 2.09 5.40
CA SER A 229 11.09 1.71 4.03
C SER A 229 11.59 0.34 3.61
N VAL A 230 10.86 -0.25 2.68
CA VAL A 230 11.24 -1.50 2.00
C VAL A 230 11.42 -1.23 0.51
N SER A 231 12.61 -1.50 -0.02
CA SER A 231 12.84 -1.57 -1.47
C SER A 231 13.01 -3.04 -1.83
N HIS A 232 12.26 -3.54 -2.81
CA HIS A 232 12.45 -4.94 -3.23
C HIS A 232 12.28 -5.18 -4.72
N ASN A 233 12.87 -6.28 -5.16
CA ASN A 233 12.57 -6.93 -6.42
C ASN A 233 12.33 -8.42 -6.17
N ASN A 234 12.24 -9.22 -7.24
CA ASN A 234 12.02 -10.66 -7.12
C ASN A 234 13.21 -11.45 -6.52
N ARG A 235 14.29 -10.78 -6.10
CA ARG A 235 15.52 -11.40 -5.58
C ARG A 235 16.05 -10.76 -4.31
N LEU A 236 16.04 -9.44 -4.21
CA LEU A 236 16.68 -8.64 -3.18
C LEU A 236 15.64 -7.82 -2.43
N VAL A 237 15.89 -7.64 -1.14
CA VAL A 237 15.10 -6.80 -0.25
C VAL A 237 16.05 -5.94 0.57
N ASN A 238 15.81 -4.64 0.58
CA ASN A 238 16.53 -3.67 1.37
C ASN A 238 15.58 -3.01 2.38
N LEU A 239 16.01 -2.95 3.63
CA LEU A 239 15.32 -2.28 4.72
C LEU A 239 16.11 -1.03 5.11
N TYR A 240 15.40 0.10 5.24
CA TYR A 240 15.98 1.37 5.66
C TYR A 240 15.18 2.02 6.77
N GLY A 241 15.87 2.79 7.61
CA GLY A 241 15.26 3.74 8.55
C GLY A 241 15.61 5.18 8.17
N HIS A 242 14.65 6.09 8.28
CA HIS A 242 14.76 7.46 7.81
C HIS A 242 14.58 8.45 8.95
N TYR A 243 15.40 9.50 8.93
CA TYR A 243 15.48 10.51 9.97
C TYR A 243 15.99 11.83 9.40
N ALA A 244 15.88 12.90 10.19
CA ALA A 244 16.48 14.19 9.86
C ALA A 244 17.46 14.64 10.95
N VAL A 245 18.37 15.53 10.60
CA VAL A 245 19.32 16.20 11.50
C VAL A 245 19.29 17.70 11.21
N ALA A 246 19.72 18.52 12.16
CA ALA A 246 19.85 19.95 11.91
C ALA A 246 20.91 20.21 10.81
N SER A 247 20.57 21.07 9.85
CA SER A 247 21.50 21.50 8.81
C SER A 247 22.61 22.35 9.42
N ASN A 248 23.84 22.13 8.95
CA ASN A 248 24.99 22.95 9.30
C ASN A 248 25.15 24.18 8.39
N SER A 249 24.30 24.35 7.37
CA SER A 249 24.39 25.47 6.44
C SER A 249 23.91 26.77 7.09
N LYS A 250 24.82 27.71 7.31
CA LYS A 250 24.50 29.10 7.73
C LYS A 250 23.91 29.96 6.60
N ASP A 251 23.84 29.42 5.38
CA ASP A 251 23.29 30.11 4.22
C ASP A 251 21.78 29.87 4.15
N GLY A 252 21.05 30.61 4.99
CA GLY A 252 19.62 30.84 4.81
C GLY A 252 19.38 31.65 3.54
N LYS A 253 19.51 31.01 2.38
CA LYS A 253 18.97 31.53 1.12
C LYS A 253 17.58 30.93 0.93
N ASP A 254 16.63 31.85 0.95
CA ASP A 254 15.18 31.69 0.94
C ASP A 254 14.59 30.96 2.15
N GLY A 255 13.59 31.61 2.76
CA GLY A 255 12.79 31.11 3.89
C GLY A 255 11.92 29.88 3.57
N THR A 256 12.41 29.00 2.69
CA THR A 256 11.75 27.81 2.16
C THR A 256 12.45 26.52 2.57
N THR A 257 13.76 26.56 2.87
CA THR A 257 14.52 25.39 3.35
C THR A 257 14.78 25.53 4.83
N GLU A 258 13.85 25.04 5.66
CA GLU A 258 14.10 24.85 7.09
C GLU A 258 15.37 24.02 7.26
N GLY A 259 16.26 24.44 8.16
CA GLY A 259 17.58 23.85 8.37
C GLY A 259 17.55 22.41 8.89
N LEU A 260 17.04 21.49 8.07
CA LEU A 260 16.96 20.06 8.28
C LEU A 260 17.53 19.37 7.05
N GLU A 261 18.36 18.37 7.28
CA GLU A 261 18.88 17.46 6.28
C GLU A 261 18.38 16.05 6.60
N TYR A 262 17.99 15.30 5.57
CA TYR A 262 17.32 14.00 5.67
C TYR A 262 18.27 12.90 5.22
N PHE A 263 18.32 11.82 5.99
CA PHE A 263 19.27 10.73 5.82
C PHE A 263 18.56 9.39 5.94
N ARG A 264 19.21 8.34 5.41
CA ARG A 264 18.80 6.95 5.61
C ARG A 264 19.84 6.15 6.40
N TYR A 265 19.36 5.16 7.13
CA TYR A 265 20.16 4.15 7.79
C TYR A 265 19.90 2.80 7.13
N ASP A 266 20.97 2.13 6.69
CA ASP A 266 20.89 0.82 6.07
C ASP A 266 20.70 -0.23 7.18
N ILE A 267 19.47 -0.73 7.33
CA ILE A 267 19.09 -1.65 8.42
C ILE A 267 19.52 -3.06 8.07
N ALA A 268 19.09 -3.55 6.91
CA ALA A 268 19.43 -4.88 6.42
C ALA A 268 19.25 -4.98 4.91
N MET A 269 20.01 -5.88 4.30
CA MET A 269 19.86 -6.29 2.91
C MET A 269 19.98 -7.81 2.84
N PHE A 270 19.04 -8.47 2.20
CA PHE A 270 19.02 -9.92 2.07
C PHE A 270 18.40 -10.37 0.75
N SER A 271 18.54 -11.66 0.46
CA SER A 271 18.04 -12.27 -0.76
C SER A 271 16.94 -13.28 -0.49
N LEU A 272 15.90 -13.27 -1.32
CA LEU A 272 14.76 -14.18 -1.27
C LEU A 272 15.09 -15.59 -1.77
N THR A 273 16.11 -15.71 -2.62
CA THR A 273 16.47 -16.96 -3.32
C THR A 273 17.77 -17.59 -2.83
N MET A 274 18.69 -16.82 -2.24
CA MET A 274 19.97 -17.36 -1.75
C MET A 274 19.77 -18.18 -0.46
N TYR A 275 20.71 -19.10 -0.21
CA TYR A 275 20.77 -19.92 1.02
C TYR A 275 19.46 -20.64 1.36
N ASP A 276 18.82 -21.24 0.34
CA ASP A 276 17.53 -21.93 0.44
C ASP A 276 16.41 -21.08 1.07
N GLY A 277 16.50 -19.75 0.95
CA GLY A 277 15.47 -18.86 1.44
C GLY A 277 15.47 -18.65 2.96
N ARG A 278 16.59 -18.90 3.64
CA ARG A 278 16.75 -18.67 5.09
C ARG A 278 16.22 -17.31 5.56
N ASP A 279 16.37 -16.29 4.72
CA ASP A 279 16.08 -14.90 5.06
C ASP A 279 14.72 -14.40 4.53
N ARG A 280 13.88 -15.29 3.97
CA ARG A 280 12.61 -14.91 3.31
C ARG A 280 11.66 -14.13 4.22
N TYR A 281 11.65 -14.45 5.51
CA TYR A 281 10.72 -13.84 6.48
C TYR A 281 11.31 -12.66 7.23
N LYS A 282 12.59 -12.32 7.02
CA LYS A 282 13.22 -11.22 7.78
C LYS A 282 12.50 -9.89 7.57
N ALA A 283 12.08 -9.59 6.34
CA ALA A 283 11.26 -8.40 6.06
C ALA A 283 9.91 -8.49 6.77
N TYR A 284 9.19 -9.59 6.58
CA TYR A 284 7.89 -9.80 7.20
C TYR A 284 7.94 -9.57 8.72
N ASN A 285 8.88 -10.25 9.39
CA ASN A 285 9.06 -10.18 10.84
C ASN A 285 9.38 -8.76 11.28
N PHE A 286 10.32 -8.11 10.58
CA PHE A 286 10.68 -6.72 10.84
C PHE A 286 9.45 -5.81 10.75
N ILE A 287 8.64 -5.94 9.68
CA ILE A 287 7.46 -5.11 9.49
C ILE A 287 6.36 -5.42 10.50
N ARG A 288 6.14 -6.69 10.89
CA ARG A 288 5.23 -7.01 12.00
C ARG A 288 5.68 -6.35 13.29
N ASN A 289 6.97 -6.38 13.61
CA ASN A 289 7.49 -5.70 14.79
C ASN A 289 7.37 -4.16 14.67
N VAL A 290 7.48 -3.59 13.46
CA VAL A 290 7.20 -2.15 13.24
C VAL A 290 5.73 -1.83 13.58
N TYR A 291 4.78 -2.68 13.20
CA TYR A 291 3.37 -2.47 13.55
C TYR A 291 3.13 -2.61 15.06
N ASP A 292 3.68 -3.66 15.66
CA ASP A 292 3.37 -4.02 17.05
C ASP A 292 4.10 -3.11 18.05
N ASP A 293 5.38 -2.78 17.80
CA ASP A 293 6.23 -2.08 18.77
C ASP A 293 6.40 -0.59 18.44
N PHE A 294 6.63 -0.25 17.17
CA PHE A 294 6.93 1.13 16.78
C PHE A 294 5.67 1.98 16.56
N ALA A 295 4.66 1.44 15.87
CA ALA A 295 3.52 2.24 15.43
C ALA A 295 2.73 2.84 16.60
N LEU A 296 2.58 2.11 17.71
CA LEU A 296 1.90 2.61 18.90
C LEU A 296 2.67 3.74 19.58
N GLU A 297 4.00 3.61 19.70
CA GLU A 297 4.84 4.70 20.23
C GLU A 297 4.80 5.92 19.29
N HIS A 298 4.74 5.69 17.98
CA HIS A 298 4.64 6.74 16.98
C HIS A 298 3.30 7.49 17.05
N LEU A 299 2.18 6.77 17.23
CA LEU A 299 0.86 7.37 17.46
C LEU A 299 0.87 8.25 18.70
N ARG A 300 1.31 7.73 19.86
CA ARG A 300 1.38 8.48 21.12
C ARG A 300 2.21 9.75 20.99
N ARG A 301 3.36 9.64 20.30
CA ARG A 301 4.23 10.78 20.01
C ARG A 301 3.50 11.88 19.23
N ILE A 302 2.71 11.50 18.23
CA ILE A 302 1.95 12.46 17.42
C ILE A 302 0.82 13.07 18.26
N GLN A 303 0.05 12.26 18.98
CA GLN A 303 -1.01 12.74 19.89
C GLN A 303 -0.48 13.72 20.92
N ASP A 304 0.67 13.43 21.55
CA ASP A 304 1.34 14.34 22.48
C ASP A 304 1.68 15.69 21.83
N ALA A 305 2.13 15.69 20.57
CA ALA A 305 2.42 16.92 19.86
C ALA A 305 1.14 17.68 19.49
N VAL A 306 0.08 16.99 19.08
CA VAL A 306 -1.23 17.59 18.79
C VAL A 306 -1.85 18.19 20.06
N ALA A 307 -1.73 17.54 21.21
CA ALA A 307 -2.18 18.09 22.48
C ALA A 307 -1.46 19.42 22.81
N GLY A 308 -0.16 19.50 22.51
CA GLY A 308 0.67 20.69 22.70
C GLY A 308 0.47 21.80 21.67
N THR A 309 -0.22 21.58 20.55
CA THR A 309 -0.53 22.69 19.62
C THR A 309 -1.61 23.58 20.22
N VAL A 310 -1.29 24.86 20.40
CA VAL A 310 -2.22 25.86 20.93
C VAL A 310 -3.14 26.31 19.80
N LEU A 311 -4.29 25.65 19.65
CA LEU A 311 -5.46 26.16 18.92
C LEU A 311 -6.74 25.51 19.47
N CYS A 312 -7.52 26.31 20.21
CA CYS A 312 -8.97 26.29 20.40
C CYS A 312 -9.29 27.46 21.35
N ASP A 313 -9.21 28.70 20.85
CA ASP A 313 -10.01 29.77 21.46
C ASP A 313 -11.37 29.74 20.76
N ASP A 314 -12.31 28.99 21.33
CA ASP A 314 -13.70 29.42 21.30
C ASP A 314 -13.74 30.68 22.18
N ASP A 315 -14.10 31.81 21.58
CA ASP A 315 -14.27 33.14 22.19
C ASP A 315 -13.09 34.13 22.08
N SER A 316 -12.92 34.73 20.90
CA SER A 316 -12.66 36.18 20.88
C SER A 316 -13.24 36.81 19.60
N GLY A 317 -14.17 37.73 19.82
CA GLY A 317 -14.84 38.52 18.79
C GLY A 317 -13.90 39.45 18.04
N PHE A 318 -13.08 38.90 17.14
CA PHE A 318 -12.39 39.69 16.13
C PHE A 318 -13.36 39.98 14.98
N LYS A 319 -13.88 41.21 14.96
CA LYS A 319 -14.59 41.76 13.81
C LYS A 319 -13.65 41.72 12.61
N THR A 320 -13.92 40.82 11.67
CA THR A 320 -13.27 40.81 10.36
C THR A 320 -13.69 42.07 9.58
N PRO A 321 -12.74 42.87 9.07
CA PRO A 321 -13.04 43.82 8.01
C PRO A 321 -13.50 43.03 6.79
N GLY A 322 -14.62 43.46 6.21
CA GLY A 322 -15.38 42.65 5.27
C GLY A 322 -14.67 42.31 3.97
N GLU A 323 -14.95 41.11 3.45
CA GLU A 323 -14.83 40.80 2.02
C GLU A 323 -15.97 39.86 1.55
N PRO A 324 -16.53 40.08 0.34
CA PRO A 324 -17.79 39.50 -0.10
C PRO A 324 -17.56 38.40 -1.15
N ALA A 325 -17.18 37.19 -0.73
CA ALA A 325 -17.11 36.02 -1.62
C ALA A 325 -17.39 34.67 -0.94
N SER A 326 -17.36 34.60 0.40
CA SER A 326 -17.34 33.33 1.13
C SER A 326 -18.72 32.69 1.38
N VAL A 327 -19.81 33.44 1.32
CA VAL A 327 -21.16 32.90 1.59
C VAL A 327 -21.69 32.06 0.42
N SER A 328 -21.47 32.50 -0.82
CA SER A 328 -21.89 31.77 -2.02
C SER A 328 -21.15 30.44 -2.15
N LEU A 329 -19.82 30.46 -1.98
CA LEU A 329 -18.97 29.26 -2.02
C LEU A 329 -19.28 28.28 -0.88
N ARG A 330 -19.65 28.75 0.31
CA ARG A 330 -20.07 27.85 1.42
C ARG A 330 -21.43 27.20 1.14
N GLN A 331 -22.40 27.93 0.59
CA GLN A 331 -23.69 27.36 0.20
C GLN A 331 -23.55 26.38 -0.97
N GLU A 332 -22.68 26.67 -1.93
CA GLU A 332 -22.42 25.81 -3.08
C GLU A 332 -21.71 24.52 -2.65
N ASN A 333 -20.71 24.61 -1.78
CA ASN A 333 -20.06 23.44 -1.18
C ASN A 333 -21.02 22.59 -0.33
N ARG A 334 -21.98 23.22 0.37
CA ARG A 334 -23.03 22.49 1.11
C ARG A 334 -23.96 21.73 0.15
N LYS A 335 -24.40 22.37 -0.93
CA LYS A 335 -25.23 21.73 -1.98
C LYS A 335 -24.49 20.58 -2.65
N ILE A 336 -23.20 20.72 -2.90
CA ILE A 336 -22.35 19.65 -3.48
C ILE A 336 -22.26 18.45 -2.53
N ARG A 337 -22.09 18.68 -1.22
CA ARG A 337 -22.08 17.59 -0.22
C ARG A 337 -23.42 16.87 -0.16
N GLU A 338 -24.53 17.62 -0.10
CA GLU A 338 -25.88 17.04 -0.07
C GLU A 338 -26.21 16.27 -1.37
N GLN A 339 -25.70 16.71 -2.52
CA GLN A 339 -25.80 15.96 -3.78
C GLN A 339 -24.95 14.70 -3.78
N MET A 340 -23.75 14.74 -3.20
CA MET A 340 -22.88 13.58 -3.10
C MET A 340 -23.47 12.50 -2.19
N ASP A 341 -24.05 12.89 -1.05
CA ASP A 341 -24.71 11.95 -0.14
C ASP A 341 -25.91 11.26 -0.81
N LYS A 342 -26.70 12.01 -1.59
CA LYS A 342 -27.80 11.44 -2.39
C LYS A 342 -27.32 10.45 -3.44
N LEU A 343 -26.21 10.75 -4.12
CA LEU A 343 -25.65 9.84 -5.12
C LEU A 343 -25.09 8.57 -4.47
N LEU A 344 -24.49 8.70 -3.29
CA LEU A 344 -23.94 7.59 -2.52
C LEU A 344 -25.05 6.64 -2.02
N LEU A 345 -26.17 7.21 -1.55
CA LEU A 345 -27.37 6.45 -1.20
C LEU A 345 -27.95 5.72 -2.41
N GLN A 346 -28.08 6.38 -3.57
CA GLN A 346 -28.55 5.73 -4.80
C GLN A 346 -27.63 4.57 -5.24
N LEU A 347 -26.31 4.74 -5.14
CA LEU A 347 -25.34 3.69 -5.47
C LEU A 347 -25.44 2.50 -4.50
N GLN A 348 -25.66 2.76 -3.21
CA GLN A 348 -25.88 1.70 -2.23
C GLN A 348 -27.19 0.94 -2.49
N GLU A 349 -28.25 1.65 -2.85
CA GLU A 349 -29.55 1.06 -3.16
C GLU A 349 -29.49 0.22 -4.45
N GLN A 350 -28.87 0.73 -5.52
CA GLN A 350 -28.61 -0.04 -6.74
C GLN A 350 -27.77 -1.30 -6.47
N ARG A 351 -26.74 -1.22 -5.60
CA ARG A 351 -25.94 -2.40 -5.22
C ARG A 351 -26.77 -3.42 -4.45
N LYS A 352 -27.69 -2.96 -3.59
CA LYS A 352 -28.59 -3.83 -2.85
C LYS A 352 -29.57 -4.53 -3.78
N GLU A 353 -30.22 -3.78 -4.67
CA GLU A 353 -31.12 -4.34 -5.69
C GLU A 353 -30.41 -5.34 -6.61
N SER A 354 -29.20 -5.01 -7.08
CA SER A 354 -28.40 -5.91 -7.91
C SER A 354 -28.04 -7.21 -7.19
N ARG A 355 -27.71 -7.15 -5.88
CA ARG A 355 -27.46 -8.34 -5.06
C ARG A 355 -28.72 -9.20 -4.88
N GLU A 356 -29.85 -8.57 -4.61
CA GLU A 356 -31.13 -9.28 -4.46
C GLU A 356 -31.56 -9.95 -5.76
N GLN A 357 -31.34 -9.29 -6.90
CA GLN A 357 -31.63 -9.85 -8.22
C GLN A 357 -30.74 -11.06 -8.52
N LEU A 358 -29.44 -10.99 -8.20
CA LEU A 358 -28.51 -12.11 -8.38
C LEU A 358 -28.90 -13.31 -7.51
N GLN A 359 -29.28 -13.07 -6.25
CA GLN A 359 -29.75 -14.14 -5.36
C GLN A 359 -31.02 -14.83 -5.87
N ARG A 360 -31.98 -14.06 -6.41
CA ARG A 360 -33.18 -14.64 -7.03
C ARG A 360 -32.81 -15.50 -8.24
N GLN A 361 -31.90 -15.02 -9.08
CA GLN A 361 -31.45 -15.76 -10.26
C GLN A 361 -30.72 -17.07 -9.88
N GLU A 362 -29.88 -17.05 -8.84
CA GLU A 362 -29.25 -18.26 -8.30
C GLU A 362 -30.28 -19.25 -7.74
N GLN A 363 -31.30 -18.76 -7.03
CA GLN A 363 -32.33 -19.60 -6.44
C GLN A 363 -33.24 -20.22 -7.50
N GLU A 364 -33.59 -19.48 -8.55
CA GLU A 364 -34.30 -20.00 -9.73
C GLU A 364 -33.45 -21.03 -10.49
N SER A 365 -32.16 -20.76 -10.70
CA SER A 365 -31.24 -21.69 -11.35
C SER A 365 -31.08 -22.99 -10.57
N LYS A 366 -30.94 -22.91 -9.24
CA LYS A 366 -30.94 -24.09 -8.35
C LYS A 366 -32.24 -24.88 -8.48
N GLY A 367 -33.39 -24.21 -8.43
CA GLY A 367 -34.69 -24.87 -8.58
C GLY A 367 -34.88 -25.54 -9.96
N GLN A 368 -34.35 -24.96 -11.02
CA GLN A 368 -34.33 -25.59 -12.35
C GLN A 368 -33.40 -26.81 -12.39
N MET A 369 -32.22 -26.71 -11.78
CA MET A 369 -31.27 -27.82 -11.70
C MET A 369 -31.86 -29.01 -10.92
N ASP A 370 -32.53 -28.76 -9.79
CA ASP A 370 -33.17 -29.81 -9.00
C ASP A 370 -34.27 -30.54 -9.78
N LYS A 371 -35.08 -29.81 -10.58
CA LYS A 371 -36.09 -30.42 -11.45
C LYS A 371 -35.47 -31.29 -12.55
N LEU A 372 -34.37 -30.83 -13.15
CA LEU A 372 -33.60 -31.60 -14.13
C LEU A 372 -33.02 -32.86 -13.51
N LEU A 373 -32.51 -32.78 -12.29
CA LEU A 373 -31.96 -33.92 -11.56
C LEU A 373 -33.03 -35.00 -11.34
N ILE A 374 -34.23 -34.60 -10.90
CA ILE A 374 -35.37 -35.50 -10.70
C ILE A 374 -35.77 -36.18 -12.02
N GLN A 375 -35.86 -35.42 -13.13
CA GLN A 375 -36.17 -35.99 -14.44
C GLN A 375 -35.12 -37.02 -14.91
N VAL A 376 -33.84 -36.73 -14.69
CA VAL A 376 -32.75 -37.65 -15.06
C VAL A 376 -32.83 -38.93 -14.23
N GLU A 377 -33.15 -38.83 -12.94
CA GLU A 377 -33.33 -40.00 -12.08
C GLU A 377 -34.54 -40.86 -12.50
N GLU A 378 -35.65 -40.24 -12.88
CA GLU A 378 -36.83 -40.95 -13.42
C GLU A 378 -36.50 -41.66 -14.72
N GLN A 379 -35.85 -40.97 -15.68
CA GLN A 379 -35.41 -41.59 -16.93
C GLN A 379 -34.45 -42.77 -16.69
N ARG A 380 -33.57 -42.67 -15.69
CA ARG A 380 -32.67 -43.76 -15.34
C ARG A 380 -33.44 -44.97 -14.82
N LYS A 381 -34.42 -44.76 -13.94
CA LYS A 381 -35.27 -45.83 -13.40
C LYS A 381 -36.07 -46.51 -14.51
N ASP A 382 -36.66 -45.75 -15.42
CA ASP A 382 -37.43 -46.29 -16.55
C ASP A 382 -36.56 -47.11 -17.51
N SER A 383 -35.35 -46.62 -17.81
CA SER A 383 -34.37 -47.33 -18.64
C SER A 383 -33.89 -48.63 -17.98
N GLU A 384 -33.64 -48.61 -16.67
CA GLU A 384 -33.29 -49.81 -15.90
C GLU A 384 -34.43 -50.85 -15.90
N GLN A 385 -35.68 -50.38 -15.79
CA GLN A 385 -36.86 -51.23 -15.83
C GLN A 385 -37.06 -51.89 -17.21
N GLN A 386 -36.99 -51.11 -18.30
CA GLN A 386 -37.06 -51.62 -19.67
C GLN A 386 -35.97 -52.66 -19.96
N ARG A 387 -34.76 -52.44 -19.44
CA ARG A 387 -33.64 -53.38 -19.58
C ARG A 387 -33.91 -54.69 -18.83
N LYS A 388 -34.54 -54.65 -17.65
CA LYS A 388 -34.95 -55.86 -16.92
C LYS A 388 -36.01 -56.64 -17.70
N GLU A 389 -37.06 -55.95 -18.16
CA GLU A 389 -38.15 -56.58 -18.94
C GLU A 389 -37.65 -57.19 -20.25
N SER A 390 -36.76 -56.48 -20.96
CA SER A 390 -36.14 -57.00 -22.19
C SER A 390 -35.29 -58.24 -21.93
N LYS A 391 -34.58 -58.28 -20.79
CA LYS A 391 -33.80 -59.45 -20.37
C LYS A 391 -34.72 -60.64 -20.05
N GLU A 392 -35.81 -60.41 -19.33
CA GLU A 392 -36.80 -61.45 -19.04
C GLU A 392 -37.47 -62.01 -20.31
N GLN A 393 -37.77 -61.15 -21.29
CA GLN A 393 -38.28 -61.59 -22.59
C GLN A 393 -37.26 -62.46 -23.35
N LEU A 394 -35.99 -62.04 -23.36
CA LEU A 394 -34.90 -62.83 -23.96
C LEU A 394 -34.76 -64.20 -23.29
N ASP A 395 -34.80 -64.24 -21.95
CA ASP A 395 -34.71 -65.49 -21.19
C ASP A 395 -35.90 -66.44 -21.49
N ARG A 396 -37.12 -65.89 -21.63
CA ARG A 396 -38.30 -66.68 -22.04
C ARG A 396 -38.17 -67.24 -23.47
N ILE A 397 -37.67 -66.43 -24.41
CA ILE A 397 -37.43 -66.89 -25.80
C ILE A 397 -36.36 -67.98 -25.81
N LEU A 398 -35.27 -67.81 -25.07
CA LEU A 398 -34.20 -68.79 -24.96
C LEU A 398 -34.72 -70.12 -24.38
N ALA A 399 -35.60 -70.07 -23.38
CA ALA A 399 -36.25 -71.25 -22.80
C ALA A 399 -37.17 -71.99 -23.80
N MET A 400 -37.90 -71.26 -24.65
CA MET A 400 -38.72 -71.88 -25.71
C MET A 400 -37.87 -72.54 -26.80
N VAL A 401 -36.77 -71.91 -27.23
CA VAL A 401 -35.87 -72.46 -28.26
C VAL A 401 -35.11 -73.70 -27.77
N THR A 402 -34.76 -73.74 -26.47
CA THR A 402 -34.12 -74.91 -25.85
C THR A 402 -35.10 -76.00 -25.48
N GLY A 403 -36.36 -75.67 -25.18
CA GLY A 403 -37.45 -76.62 -24.95
C GLY A 403 -37.92 -77.34 -26.23
N SER A 404 -37.98 -76.64 -27.37
CA SER A 404 -38.38 -77.26 -28.66
C SER A 404 -37.35 -78.23 -29.22
N LYS A 405 -36.07 -78.18 -28.80
CA LYS A 405 -35.04 -79.16 -29.20
C LYS A 405 -35.13 -80.51 -28.47
N ARG A 406 -36.07 -80.69 -27.53
CA ARG A 406 -36.27 -81.95 -26.79
C ARG A 406 -37.44 -82.80 -27.29
N ILE A 407 -38.18 -82.37 -28.32
CA ILE A 407 -39.37 -83.09 -28.81
C ILE A 407 -39.11 -83.85 -30.13
N ASP A 408 -38.02 -83.57 -30.85
CA ASP A 408 -37.60 -84.38 -32.00
C ASP A 408 -36.35 -85.23 -31.65
N SER A 409 -36.56 -86.35 -30.95
CA SER A 409 -35.65 -87.50 -30.91
C SER A 409 -36.43 -88.79 -30.86
#